data_AF-A0A524R2H7-F1
#
_entry.id   AF-A0A524R2H7-F1
#
_cell.length_a   1.000
_cell.length_b   1.000
_cell.length_c   1.000
_cell.angle_alpha   90.00
_cell.angle_beta   90.00
_cell.angle_gamma   90.00
#
_symmetry.space_group_name_H-M   'P 1'
#
loop_
_entity.id
_entity.type
_entity.pdbx_description
1 polymer ?
#
loop_
_entity_poly.entity_id
_entity_poly.type
_entity_poly.pdbx_seq_one_letter_code
_entity_poly.pdbx_strand_id
1 'polypeptide(L)'
;FAFSYASLHLLIYLGLDQGFAWSFILEDVVERPFITVGAAAFLFLVPLAVTSTKGWIRRLGKRWRRLHRLVYLAAALGVVHFYWGVKADRLWPLVAATVLATLLLARVPWRSLRRM
;
A
#
# COMPACT_ATOMS: atom_id res chain seq x y z
N PHE A 1 -11.72 -2.21 -4.52
CA PHE A 1 -11.95 -2.24 -3.07
C PHE A 1 -10.77 -1.68 -2.27
N ALA A 2 -9.55 -2.22 -2.42
CA ALA A 2 -8.38 -1.77 -1.64
C ALA A 2 -8.18 -0.24 -1.60
N PHE A 3 -8.18 0.43 -2.76
CA PHE A 3 -8.07 1.90 -2.82
C PHE A 3 -9.21 2.61 -2.10
N SER A 4 -10.46 2.18 -2.31
CA SER A 4 -11.63 2.76 -1.63
C SER A 4 -11.54 2.63 -0.10
N TYR A 5 -11.11 1.47 0.39
CA TYR A 5 -10.89 1.24 1.82
C TYR A 5 -9.74 2.10 2.36
N ALA A 6 -8.63 2.21 1.62
CA ALA A 6 -7.51 3.07 1.98
C ALA A 6 -7.91 4.56 1.98
N SER A 7 -8.76 5.00 1.06
CA SER A 7 -9.33 6.36 1.08
C SER A 7 -10.19 6.58 2.30
N LEU A 8 -11.04 5.63 2.68
CA LEU A 8 -11.84 5.73 3.89
C LEU A 8 -10.96 5.80 5.14
N HIS A 9 -9.92 4.97 5.22
CA HIS A 9 -8.94 5.01 6.29
C HIS A 9 -8.24 6.37 6.39
N LEU A 10 -7.80 6.93 5.26
CA LEU A 10 -7.21 8.27 5.21
C LEU A 10 -8.20 9.35 5.64
N LEU A 11 -9.48 9.25 5.24
CA LEU A 11 -10.51 10.22 5.62
C LEU A 11 -10.84 10.16 7.12
N ILE A 12 -10.81 8.98 7.74
CA ILE A 12 -10.94 8.83 9.19
C ILE A 12 -9.79 9.54 9.89
N TYR A 13 -8.55 9.31 9.46
CA TYR A 13 -7.38 10.01 10.01
C TYR A 13 -7.49 11.54 9.83
N LEU A 14 -7.77 12.01 8.61
CA LEU A 14 -7.84 13.44 8.33
C LEU A 14 -8.99 14.13 9.07
N GLY A 15 -10.17 13.51 9.11
CA GLY A 15 -11.40 14.13 9.61
C GLY A 15 -11.69 13.85 11.07
N LEU A 16 -11.62 12.59 11.50
CA LEU A 16 -11.98 12.18 12.86
C LEU A 16 -10.79 12.32 13.82
N ASP A 17 -9.60 11.88 13.42
CA ASP A 17 -8.43 11.91 14.32
C ASP A 17 -7.80 13.31 14.38
N GLN A 18 -7.69 13.98 13.23
CA GLN A 18 -6.97 15.25 13.09
C GLN A 18 -7.88 16.48 12.88
N GLY A 19 -9.19 16.30 12.70
CA GLY A 19 -10.13 17.42 12.55
C GLY A 19 -9.83 18.37 11.37
N PHE A 20 -9.16 17.88 10.33
CA PHE A 20 -8.62 18.66 9.20
C PHE A 20 -7.64 19.78 9.58
N ALA A 21 -7.01 19.69 10.75
CA ALA A 21 -6.02 20.66 11.20
C ALA A 21 -4.66 20.44 10.50
N TRP A 22 -4.47 21.08 9.34
CA TRP A 22 -3.33 20.84 8.44
C TRP A 22 -1.95 21.02 9.08
N SER A 23 -1.79 21.92 10.04
CA SER A 23 -0.52 22.09 10.76
C SER A 23 -0.16 20.84 11.56
N PHE A 24 -1.10 20.30 12.34
CA PHE A 24 -0.91 19.09 13.12
C PHE A 24 -0.75 17.86 12.22
N ILE A 25 -1.50 17.78 11.12
CA ILE A 25 -1.35 16.68 10.16
C ILE A 25 0.07 16.63 9.58
N LEU A 26 0.63 17.78 9.20
CA LEU A 26 1.98 17.84 8.64
C LEU A 26 3.03 17.49 9.67
N GLU A 27 2.89 17.98 10.90
CA GLU A 27 3.76 17.63 12.04
C GLU A 27 3.69 16.13 12.31
N ASP A 28 2.49 15.55 12.43
CA ASP A 28 2.26 14.13 12.70
C ASP A 28 2.85 13.23 11.61
N VAL A 29 2.73 13.63 10.33
CA VAL A 29 3.32 12.90 9.19
C VAL A 29 4.86 12.92 9.23
N VAL A 30 5.47 13.97 9.76
CA VAL A 30 6.94 14.11 9.87
C VAL A 30 7.46 13.39 11.11
N GLU A 31 6.78 13.53 12.25
CA GLU A 31 7.21 12.95 13.52
C GLU A 31 6.95 11.45 13.62
N ARG A 32 5.93 10.94 12.91
CA ARG A 32 5.53 9.53 12.98
C ARG A 32 5.84 8.80 11.68
N PRO A 33 6.97 8.06 11.61
CA PRO A 33 7.40 7.40 10.38
C PRO A 33 6.40 6.37 9.85
N PHE A 34 5.59 5.76 10.73
CA PHE A 34 4.54 4.84 10.28
C PHE A 34 3.48 5.55 9.46
N ILE A 35 3.10 6.78 9.80
CA ILE A 35 2.13 7.57 9.02
C ILE A 35 2.72 7.90 7.64
N THR A 36 3.99 8.30 7.59
CA THR A 36 4.70 8.57 6.32
C THR A 36 4.68 7.34 5.41
N VAL A 37 4.94 6.15 5.95
CA VAL A 37 4.88 4.89 5.19
C VAL A 37 3.47 4.58 4.70
N GLY A 38 2.44 4.82 5.53
CA GLY A 38 1.04 4.68 5.13
C GLY A 38 0.66 5.62 3.99
N ALA A 39 1.05 6.89 4.09
CA ALA A 39 0.85 7.89 3.04
C ALA A 39 1.57 7.50 1.74
N ALA A 40 2.81 7.02 1.82
CA ALA A 40 3.55 6.53 0.66
C ALA A 40 2.85 5.33 0.00
N ALA A 41 2.34 4.38 0.79
CA ALA A 41 1.55 3.25 0.29
C ALA A 41 0.30 3.73 -0.47
N PHE A 42 -0.42 4.71 0.08
CA PHE A 42 -1.58 5.32 -0.55
C PHE A 42 -1.22 6.00 -1.88
N LEU A 43 -0.12 6.77 -1.91
CA LEU A 43 0.37 7.43 -3.13
C LEU A 43 0.70 6.43 -4.25
N PHE A 44 1.24 5.25 -3.92
CA PHE A 44 1.44 4.19 -4.92
C PHE A 44 0.12 3.59 -5.43
N LEU A 45 -0.94 3.58 -4.63
CA LEU A 45 -2.26 3.09 -5.06
C LEU A 45 -2.99 4.08 -5.98
N VAL A 46 -2.73 5.39 -5.88
CA VAL A 46 -3.37 6.42 -6.72
C VAL A 46 -3.23 6.15 -8.23
N PRO A 47 -2.02 5.97 -8.81
CA PRO A 47 -1.89 5.71 -10.24
C PRO A 47 -2.54 4.37 -10.65
N LEU A 48 -2.56 3.38 -9.76
CA LEU A 48 -3.22 2.09 -10.00
C LEU A 48 -4.74 2.26 -10.09
N ALA A 49 -5.33 3.03 -9.17
CA ALA A 49 -6.75 3.33 -9.17
C ALA A 49 -7.16 4.10 -10.44
N VAL A 50 -6.42 5.16 -10.80
CA VAL A 50 -6.68 5.97 -12.01
C VAL A 50 -6.59 5.12 -13.28
N THR A 51 -5.62 4.20 -13.35
CA THR A 51 -5.38 3.36 -14.53
C THR A 51 -6.15 2.04 -14.55
N SER A 52 -7.09 1.85 -13.62
CA SER A 52 -7.95 0.65 -13.54
C SER A 52 -9.18 0.70 -14.46
N THR A 53 -9.37 1.75 -15.27
CA THR A 53 -10.49 1.85 -16.20
C THR A 53 -10.19 1.19 -17.56
N LYS A 54 -11.24 0.70 -18.25
CA LYS A 54 -11.11 0.06 -19.58
C LYS A 54 -10.39 0.95 -20.61
N GLY A 55 -10.50 2.28 -20.51
CA GLY A 55 -9.81 3.23 -21.36
C GLY A 55 -8.29 3.22 -21.14
N TRP A 56 -7.85 3.30 -19.89
CA TRP A 56 -6.44 3.31 -19.53
C TRP A 56 -5.75 1.97 -19.77
N ILE A 57 -6.44 0.86 -19.52
CA ILE A 57 -5.92 -0.49 -19.82
C ILE A 57 -5.57 -0.61 -21.31
N ARG A 58 -6.45 -0.16 -22.20
CA ARG A 58 -6.22 -0.17 -23.65
C ARG A 58 -5.10 0.78 -24.07
N ARG A 59 -5.06 1.99 -23.49
CA ARG A 59 -4.04 3.02 -23.81
C ARG A 59 -2.62 2.60 -23.40
N LEU A 60 -2.46 1.97 -22.23
CA LEU A 60 -1.15 1.62 -21.67
C LEU A 60 -0.63 0.26 -22.16
N GLY A 61 -1.51 -0.65 -22.57
CA GLY A 61 -1.14 -1.96 -23.12
C GLY A 61 -0.15 -2.72 -22.22
N LYS A 62 1.02 -3.09 -22.77
CA LYS A 62 2.05 -3.82 -22.01
C LYS A 62 2.61 -3.04 -20.81
N ARG A 63 2.64 -1.70 -20.86
CA ARG A 63 3.13 -0.84 -19.77
C ARG A 63 2.20 -0.86 -18.56
N TRP A 64 0.90 -1.14 -18.76
CA TRP A 64 -0.09 -1.26 -17.69
C TRP A 64 0.33 -2.30 -16.65
N ARG A 65 0.80 -3.46 -17.11
CA ARG A 65 1.25 -4.55 -16.24
C ARG A 65 2.48 -4.15 -15.43
N ARG A 66 3.41 -3.37 -16.02
CA ARG A 66 4.61 -2.87 -15.30
C ARG A 66 4.22 -1.87 -14.22
N LEU A 67 3.31 -0.93 -14.52
CA LEU A 67 2.77 0.03 -13.55
C LEU A 67 2.06 -0.70 -12.41
N HIS A 68 1.23 -1.70 -12.71
CA HIS A 68 0.48 -2.44 -11.69
C HIS A 68 1.35 -3.31 -10.78
N ARG A 69 2.64 -3.53 -11.09
CA ARG A 69 3.58 -4.16 -10.14
C ARG A 69 3.83 -3.31 -8.90
N LEU A 70 3.53 -2.01 -8.93
CA LEU A 70 3.57 -1.16 -7.74
C LEU A 70 2.62 -1.65 -6.65
N VAL A 71 1.62 -2.49 -6.97
CA VAL A 71 0.76 -3.11 -5.95
C VAL A 71 1.56 -3.92 -4.94
N TYR A 72 2.67 -4.55 -5.35
CA TYR A 72 3.52 -5.32 -4.46
C TYR A 72 4.25 -4.42 -3.47
N LEU A 73 4.71 -3.27 -3.93
CA LEU A 73 5.34 -2.26 -3.09
C LEU A 73 4.32 -1.64 -2.13
N ALA A 74 3.14 -1.25 -2.63
CA ALA A 74 2.07 -0.70 -1.81
C ALA A 74 1.62 -1.70 -0.73
N ALA A 75 1.49 -2.99 -1.07
CA ALA A 75 1.15 -4.04 -0.10
C ALA A 75 2.24 -4.21 0.98
N ALA A 76 3.52 -4.21 0.59
CA ALA A 76 4.64 -4.31 1.53
C ALA A 76 4.66 -3.11 2.49
N LEU A 77 4.52 -1.88 1.96
CA LEU A 77 4.44 -0.67 2.78
C LEU A 77 3.23 -0.68 3.71
N GLY A 78 2.08 -1.21 3.26
CA GLY A 78 0.89 -1.37 4.10
C GLY A 78 1.13 -2.29 5.29
N VAL A 79 1.86 -3.40 5.11
CA VAL A 79 2.25 -4.30 6.21
C VAL A 79 3.22 -3.60 7.16
N VAL A 80 4.20 -2.86 6.65
CA VAL A 80 5.15 -2.10 7.49
C VAL A 80 4.43 -1.04 8.31
N HIS A 81 3.53 -0.27 7.67
CA HIS A 81 2.66 0.70 8.33
C HIS A 81 1.86 0.06 9.46
N PHE A 82 1.24 -1.11 9.20
CA PHE A 82 0.47 -1.83 10.22
C PHE A 82 1.35 -2.34 11.36
N TYR A 83 2.52 -2.90 11.05
CA TYR A 83 3.45 -3.44 12.05
C TYR A 83 3.98 -2.35 12.99
N TRP A 84 4.36 -1.18 12.46
CA TRP A 84 4.82 -0.06 13.28
C TRP A 84 3.69 0.65 14.05
N GLY A 85 2.45 0.60 13.53
CA GLY A 85 1.30 1.20 14.19
C GLY A 85 0.84 0.47 15.46
N VAL A 86 1.05 -0.85 15.55
CA VAL A 86 0.62 -1.63 16.72
C VAL A 86 1.67 -1.62 17.84
N LYS A 87 1.22 -1.41 19.08
CA LYS A 87 2.10 -1.37 20.26
C LYS A 87 2.14 -2.68 21.05
N ALA A 88 1.03 -3.41 21.13
CA ALA A 88 0.89 -4.63 21.95
C ALA A 88 0.80 -5.91 21.10
N ASP A 89 -0.19 -5.99 20.19
CA ASP A 89 -0.48 -7.22 19.45
C ASP A 89 0.18 -7.27 18.07
N ARG A 90 1.45 -7.71 18.03
CA ARG A 90 2.20 -7.88 16.77
C ARG A 90 1.80 -9.13 15.98
N LEU A 91 0.98 -10.02 16.55
CA LEU A 91 0.56 -11.26 15.90
C LEU A 91 -0.13 -10.98 14.56
N TRP A 92 -1.12 -10.08 14.53
CA TRP A 92 -1.89 -9.78 13.33
C TRP A 92 -1.05 -9.18 12.18
N PRO A 93 -0.17 -8.19 12.43
CA PRO A 93 0.76 -7.75 11.39
C PRO A 93 1.72 -8.84 10.91
N LEU A 94 2.20 -9.72 11.79
CA LEU A 94 3.07 -10.84 11.41
C LEU A 94 2.35 -11.88 10.55
N VAL A 95 1.08 -12.18 10.86
CA VAL A 95 0.23 -13.02 10.01
C VAL A 95 0.07 -12.37 8.64
N ALA A 96 -0.26 -11.07 8.58
CA ALA A 96 -0.38 -10.33 7.33
C ALA A 96 0.95 -10.35 6.52
N ALA A 97 2.08 -10.15 7.18
CA ALA A 97 3.41 -10.23 6.57
C ALA A 97 3.70 -11.62 6.00
N THR A 98 3.36 -12.67 6.75
CA THR A 98 3.59 -14.07 6.35
C THR A 98 2.73 -14.45 5.15
N VAL A 99 1.45 -14.07 5.16
CA VAL A 99 0.53 -14.27 4.02
C VAL A 99 1.02 -13.49 2.80
N LEU A 100 1.43 -12.23 2.96
CA LEU A 100 1.96 -11.44 1.86
C LEU A 100 3.24 -12.09 1.28
N ALA A 101 4.19 -12.46 2.14
CA ALA A 101 5.44 -13.07 1.73
C ALA A 101 5.22 -14.39 0.97
N THR A 102 4.36 -15.27 1.48
CA THR A 102 4.02 -16.54 0.81
C THR A 102 3.36 -16.31 -0.55
N LEU A 103 2.41 -15.36 -0.66
CA LEU A 103 1.77 -15.02 -1.93
C LEU A 103 2.76 -14.42 -2.94
N LEU A 104 3.70 -13.58 -2.50
CA LEU A 104 4.74 -13.00 -3.35
C LEU A 104 5.74 -14.06 -3.82
N LEU A 105 6.15 -14.98 -2.95
CA LEU A 105 7.00 -16.11 -3.30
C LEU A 105 6.32 -17.01 -4.33
N ALA A 106 5.03 -17.31 -4.16
CA ALA A 106 4.27 -18.10 -5.14
C ALA A 106 4.18 -17.42 -6.52
N ARG A 107 4.31 -16.09 -6.60
CA ARG A 107 4.29 -15.31 -7.85
C ARG A 107 5.63 -15.28 -8.57
N VAL A 108 6.72 -15.70 -7.93
CA VAL A 108 8.05 -15.75 -8.58
C VAL A 108 8.00 -16.83 -9.67
N PRO A 109 8.43 -16.54 -10.91
CA PRO A 109 8.50 -17.55 -11.96
C PRO A 109 9.69 -18.50 -11.71
N TRP A 110 9.54 -19.45 -10.80
CA TRP A 110 10.57 -20.41 -10.39
C TRP A 110 11.21 -21.18 -11.56
N ARG A 111 10.47 -21.33 -12.68
CA ARG A 111 10.95 -21.98 -13.91
C ARG A 111 12.03 -21.17 -14.65
N SER A 112 12.09 -19.85 -14.49
CA SER A 112 13.18 -19.04 -15.07
C SER A 112 14.41 -18.98 -14.17
N LEU A 113 14.25 -19.17 -12.84
CA LEU A 113 15.39 -19.25 -11.91
C LEU A 113 16.17 -20.57 -12.05
N ARG A 114 15.51 -21.68 -12.41
CA ARG A 114 16.16 -23.00 -12.60
C ARG A 114 16.96 -23.15 -13.90
N ARG A 115 17.03 -22.10 -14.74
CA ARG A 115 17.73 -22.09 -16.04
C ARG A 115 18.92 -21.13 -16.07
N MET A 116 19.24 -20.50 -14.94
CA MET A 116 20.52 -19.85 -14.65
C MET A 116 21.34 -20.79 -13.77
#